data_AF-A0A2V8G398-F1
#
_entry.id   AF-A0A2V8G398-F1
#
_cell.length_a   1.000
_cell.length_b   1.000
_cell.length_c   1.000
_cell.angle_alpha   90.00
_cell.angle_beta   90.00
_cell.angle_gamma   90.00
#
_symmetry.space_group_name_H-M   'P 1'
#
loop_
_entity.id
_entity.type
_entity.pdbx_description
1 polymer ?
#
loop_
_entity_poly.entity_id
_entity_poly.type
_entity_poly.pdbx_seq_one_letter_code
_entity_poly.pdbx_strand_id
1 'polypeptide(L)' 'LSEVIDRATTKGPQTVTRNGRTAVIVVGADEWERKTRRTGNLAEFLANSPLRRSHLRIERRKDRPSKADL' A
#
# COMPACT_ATOMS: atom_id res chain seq x y z
N LEU A 1 -5.47 -26.32 11.30
CA LEU A 1 -5.65 -25.27 10.26
C LEU A 1 -6.63 -24.20 10.70
N SER A 2 -7.80 -24.57 11.25
CA SER A 2 -8.84 -23.61 11.69
C SER A 2 -8.33 -22.49 12.60
N GLU A 3 -7.56 -22.81 13.64
CA GLU A 3 -7.11 -21.79 14.60
C GLU A 3 -6.25 -20.68 13.96
N VAL A 4 -5.38 -21.03 13.00
CA VAL A 4 -4.54 -20.04 12.31
C VAL A 4 -5.42 -19.13 11.43
N ILE A 5 -6.45 -19.70 10.80
CA ILE A 5 -7.43 -18.94 10.02
C ILE A 5 -8.22 -17.99 10.94
N ASP A 6 -8.73 -18.49 12.07
CA ASP A 6 -9.51 -17.70 13.01
C ASP A 6 -8.68 -16.53 13.58
N ARG A 7 -7.43 -16.78 13.93
CA ARG A 7 -6.49 -15.74 14.38
C ARG A 7 -6.16 -14.74 13.26
N ALA A 8 -5.96 -15.19 12.02
CA ALA A 8 -5.73 -14.30 10.88
C ALA A 8 -6.91 -13.35 10.63
N THR A 9 -8.13 -13.84 10.79
CA THR A 9 -9.37 -13.08 10.58
C THR A 9 -9.69 -12.13 11.75
N THR A 10 -9.44 -12.55 13.00
CA THR A 10 -9.87 -11.80 14.20
C THR A 10 -8.77 -10.96 14.84
N LYS A 11 -7.51 -11.39 14.73
CA LYS A 11 -6.35 -10.76 15.40
C LYS A 11 -5.34 -10.15 14.41
N GLY A 12 -5.55 -10.34 13.11
CA GLY A 12 -4.68 -9.83 12.04
C GLY A 12 -3.63 -10.85 11.57
N PRO A 13 -2.69 -10.43 10.69
CA PRO A 13 -1.80 -11.34 9.96
C PRO A 13 -1.01 -12.32 10.83
N GLN A 14 -0.95 -13.58 10.41
CA GLN A 14 -0.20 -14.63 11.10
C GLN A 14 1.03 -15.05 10.29
N THR A 15 2.21 -14.97 10.90
CA THR A 15 3.45 -15.41 10.26
C THR A 15 3.69 -16.89 10.55
N VAL A 16 3.91 -17.69 9.51
CA VAL A 16 4.26 -19.10 9.63
C VAL A 16 5.71 -19.29 9.20
N THR A 17 6.51 -19.86 10.09
CA THR A 17 7.93 -20.13 9.85
C THR A 17 8.17 -21.60 9.55
N ARG A 18 9.10 -21.89 8.64
CA ARG A 18 9.65 -23.23 8.40
C ARG A 18 11.18 -23.16 8.52
N ASN A 19 11.77 -23.99 9.37
CA ASN A 19 13.23 -24.02 9.62
C ASN A 19 13.79 -22.64 10.03
N GLY A 20 13.08 -21.92 10.90
CA GLY A 20 13.50 -20.59 11.39
C GLY A 20 13.37 -19.45 10.37
N ARG A 21 12.84 -19.70 9.17
CA ARG A 21 12.61 -18.68 8.14
C ARG A 21 11.12 -18.51 7.88
N THR A 22 10.71 -17.27 7.59
CA THR A 22 9.33 -16.99 7.16
C THR A 22 9.03 -17.78 5.89
N ALA A 23 8.00 -18.63 5.93
CA ALA A 23 7.56 -19.40 4.79
C ALA A 23 6.33 -18.75 4.14
N VAL A 24 5.34 -18.37 4.95
CA VAL A 24 4.12 -17.69 4.49
C VAL A 24 3.60 -16.74 5.56
N ILE A 25 2.79 -15.77 5.14
CA ILE A 25 1.97 -14.93 6.01
C ILE A 25 0.51 -15.16 5.63
N VAL A 26 -0.31 -15.57 6.60
CA VAL A 26 -1.75 -15.76 6.43
C VAL A 26 -2.43 -14.43 6.77
N VAL A 27 -3.16 -13.88 5.82
CA VAL A 27 -3.91 -12.61 5.93
C VAL A 27 -5.37 -12.91 5.63
N GLY A 28 -6.30 -12.29 6.36
CA GLY A 28 -7.73 -12.38 6.03
C GLY A 28 -7.99 -11.87 4.60
N ALA A 29 -8.86 -12.54 3.85
CA ALA A 29 -9.12 -12.21 2.45
C ALA A 29 -9.55 -10.74 2.26
N ASP A 30 -10.51 -10.25 3.07
CA ASP A 30 -10.99 -8.87 2.99
C ASP A 30 -9.90 -7.83 3.33
N GLU A 31 -8.97 -8.16 4.23
CA GLU A 31 -7.83 -7.29 4.51
C GLU A 31 -6.88 -7.24 3.31
N TRP A 32 -6.58 -8.40 2.72
CA TRP A 32 -5.74 -8.49 1.54
C TRP A 32 -6.35 -7.75 0.35
N GLU A 33 -7.63 -7.95 0.08
CA GLU A 33 -8.35 -7.25 -0.98
C GLU A 33 -8.33 -5.74 -0.74
N ARG A 34 -8.60 -5.25 0.46
CA ARG A 34 -8.54 -3.80 0.74
C ARG A 34 -7.15 -3.21 0.54
N LYS A 35 -6.09 -3.92 0.95
CA LYS A 35 -4.71 -3.44 0.82
C LYS A 35 -4.17 -3.50 -0.61
N THR A 36 -4.59 -4.50 -1.38
CA THR A 36 -4.09 -4.69 -2.76
C THR A 36 -4.98 -4.06 -3.82
N ARG A 37 -6.24 -3.79 -3.49
CA ARG A 37 -7.16 -3.10 -4.39
C ARG A 37 -6.64 -1.71 -4.68
N ARG A 38 -6.22 -1.53 -5.93
CA ARG A 38 -5.85 -0.24 -6.47
C ARG A 38 -7.06 0.70 -6.44
N THR A 39 -6.96 1.80 -5.70
CA THR A 39 -7.97 2.86 -5.67
C THR A 39 -7.53 3.97 -6.62
N GLY A 40 -7.99 3.87 -7.86
CA GLY A 40 -7.72 4.87 -8.90
C GLY A 40 -6.27 4.93 -9.36
N ASN A 41 -5.91 6.05 -9.98
CA ASN A 41 -4.55 6.32 -10.44
C ASN A 41 -4.08 7.73 -10.07
N LEU A 42 -2.79 7.99 -10.24
CA LEU A 42 -2.20 9.29 -9.90
C LEU A 42 -2.86 10.45 -10.66
N ALA A 43 -3.23 10.26 -11.93
CA ALA A 43 -3.90 11.29 -12.70
C ALA A 43 -5.28 11.63 -12.13
N GLU A 44 -6.06 10.63 -11.71
CA GLU A 44 -7.34 10.83 -11.01
C GLU A 44 -7.17 11.53 -9.66
N PHE A 45 -6.15 11.16 -8.88
CA PHE A 45 -5.83 11.83 -7.62
C PHE A 45 -5.52 13.32 -7.86
N LEU A 46 -4.66 13.63 -8.82
CA LEU A 46 -4.30 15.01 -9.17
C LEU A 46 -5.50 15.77 -9.74
N ALA A 47 -6.37 15.11 -10.51
CA ALA A 47 -7.60 15.71 -11.03
C ALA A 47 -8.63 16.02 -9.93
N ASN A 48 -8.71 15.20 -8.88
CA ASN A 48 -9.61 15.43 -7.75
C ASN A 48 -8.97 16.26 -6.62
N SER A 49 -7.71 16.65 -6.77
CA SER A 49 -6.98 17.40 -5.77
C SER A 49 -7.58 18.80 -5.56
N PRO A 50 -7.64 19.31 -4.30
CA PRO A 50 -8.01 20.69 -4.02
C PRO A 50 -7.11 21.71 -4.73
N LEU A 51 -5.93 21.29 -5.21
CA LEU A 51 -5.00 22.13 -5.95
C LEU A 51 -5.37 22.33 -7.42
N ARG A 52 -6.33 21.58 -8.00
CA ARG A 52 -6.65 21.67 -9.44
C ARG A 52 -7.02 23.08 -9.92
N ARG A 53 -7.60 23.90 -9.05
CA ARG A 53 -8.01 25.28 -9.35
C ARG A 53 -7.34 26.32 -8.44
N SER A 54 -6.20 25.99 -7.84
CA SER A 54 -5.50 26.88 -6.90
C SER A 54 -4.70 28.00 -7.59
N HIS A 55 -4.65 28.03 -8.93
CA HIS A 55 -3.81 28.95 -9.70
C HIS A 55 -2.30 28.84 -9.40
N LEU A 56 -1.88 27.76 -8.74
CA LEU A 56 -0.48 27.47 -8.47
C LEU A 56 0.28 27.30 -9.80
N ARG A 57 1.30 28.13 -10.01
CA ARG A 57 2.24 27.97 -11.12
C ARG A 57 3.49 27.27 -10.62
N ILE A 58 3.76 26.09 -11.16
CA ILE A 58 4.95 25.30 -10.85
C ILE A 58 5.81 25.25 -12.09
N GLU A 59 7.11 25.52 -11.93
CA GLU A 59 8.10 25.31 -12.97
C GLU A 59 8.96 24.09 -12.64
N ARG A 60 9.40 23.37 -13.67
CA ARG A 60 10.35 22.26 -13.48
C ARG A 60 11.67 22.86 -13.01
N ARG A 61 12.08 22.49 -11.78
CA ARG A 61 13.42 22.79 -11.28
C ARG A 61 14.46 22.10 -12.18
N LYS A 62 15.50 22.84 -12.58
CA LYS A 62 16.56 22.38 -13.52
C LYS A 62 17.78 21.78 -12.81
N ASP A 63 17.69 21.60 -11.51
CA ASP A 63 18.72 20.95 -10.72
C ASP A 63 18.82 19.46 -11.04
N ARG A 64 19.95 18.87 -10.65
CA ARG A 64 20.16 17.44 -10.80
C ARG A 64 19.11 16.71 -9.93
N PRO A 65 18.48 15.62 -10.43
CA PRO A 65 17.56 14.84 -9.62
C PRO A 65 18.21 14.47 -8.29
N SER A 66 17.52 14.75 -7.19
CA SER A 66 17.92 14.20 -5.90
C SER A 66 17.87 12.68 -5.98
N LYS A 67 18.76 11.99 -5.25
CA LYS A 67 18.55 10.56 -5.01
C LYS A 67 17.16 10.41 -4.40
N ALA A 68 16.33 9.60 -5.04
CA ALA A 68 15.05 9.23 -4.47
C ALA A 68 15.35 8.15 -3.42
N ASP A 69 15.02 8.43 -2.16
CA ASP A 69 14.96 7.40 -1.13
C ASP A 69 13.64 6.64 -1.37
N LEU A 70 13.74 5.53 -2.09
CA LEU A 70 12.65 4.58 -2.36
C LEU A 70 12.97 3.24 -1.69
#